data_AF-A0A369T646-F1
#
_entry.id   AF-A0A369T646-F1
#
_cell.length_a   1.000
_cell.length_b   1.000
_cell.length_c   1.000
_cell.angle_alpha   90.00
_cell.angle_beta   90.00
_cell.angle_gamma   90.00
#
_symmetry.space_group_name_H-M   'P 1'
#
loop_
_entity.id
_entity.type
_entity.pdbx_description
1 polymer ?
#
loop_
_entity_poly.entity_id
_entity_poly.type
_entity_poly.pdbx_seq_one_letter_code
_entity_poly.pdbx_strand_id
1 'polypeptide(L)' 'MSQFTDYKVKDISLAEWGRKEIDIAETEMPGLMALREQYGGEK' A
#
# COMPACT_ATOMS: atom_id res chain seq x y z
N MET A 1 7.38 3.16 16.79
CA MET A 1 6.37 4.05 16.15
C MET A 1 7.13 5.01 15.25
N SER A 2 6.79 5.06 13.96
CA SER A 2 7.47 5.94 12.98
C SER A 2 7.35 7.41 13.39
N GLN A 3 8.40 8.18 13.15
CA GLN A 3 8.53 9.60 13.50
C GLN A 3 7.99 10.54 12.40
N PHE A 4 7.45 9.98 11.31
CA PHE A 4 6.89 10.74 10.20
C PHE A 4 5.49 11.26 10.52
N THR A 5 5.29 12.58 10.42
CA THR A 5 4.04 13.26 10.77
C THR A 5 3.50 14.16 9.66
N ASP A 6 4.16 14.21 8.50
CA ASP A 6 3.73 15.03 7.37
C ASP A 6 2.65 14.32 6.53
N TYR A 7 1.46 14.19 7.12
CA TYR A 7 0.26 13.69 6.46
C TYR A 7 -1.00 14.29 7.10
N LYS A 8 -2.11 14.31 6.35
CA LYS A 8 -3.41 14.73 6.87
C LYS A 8 -4.47 13.72 6.47
N VAL A 9 -4.78 12.80 7.38
CA VAL A 9 -5.81 11.77 7.21
C VAL A 9 -6.86 11.89 8.31
N LYS A 10 -8.03 11.29 8.11
CA LYS A 10 -9.12 11.33 9.07
C LYS A 10 -8.78 10.61 10.38
N ASP A 11 -8.21 9.42 10.30
CA ASP A 11 -7.85 8.58 11.44
C ASP A 11 -6.72 7.61 11.06
N ILE A 12 -5.56 7.74 11.73
CA ILE A 12 -4.38 6.91 11.45
C ILE A 12 -4.48 5.52 12.10
N SER A 13 -5.36 5.33 13.09
CA SER A 13 -5.54 4.03 13.76
C SER A 13 -6.09 2.95 12.81
N LEU A 14 -6.73 3.35 11.71
CA LEU A 14 -7.25 2.46 10.67
C LEU A 14 -6.16 1.88 9.75
N ALA A 15 -4.89 2.25 9.90
CA ALA A 15 -3.82 1.84 9.01
C ALA A 15 -3.63 0.31 8.94
N GLU A 16 -3.80 -0.40 10.06
CA GLU A 16 -3.66 -1.87 10.07
C GLU A 16 -4.77 -2.54 9.25
N TRP A 17 -6.02 -2.12 9.45
CA TRP A 17 -7.13 -2.63 8.67
C TRP A 17 -6.99 -2.26 7.19
N GLY A 18 -6.66 -1.00 6.89
CA GLY A 18 -6.43 -0.55 5.52
C GLY A 18 -5.35 -1.37 4.79
N ARG A 19 -4.29 -1.80 5.49
CA ARG A 19 -3.28 -2.69 4.90
C ARG A 19 -3.86 -4.04 4.53
N LYS A 20 -4.65 -4.67 5.40
CA LYS A 20 -5.29 -5.97 5.12
C LYS A 20 -6.19 -5.91 3.90
N GLU A 21 -6.95 -4.83 3.75
CA GLU A 21 -7.80 -4.62 2.56
C GLU A 21 -6.97 -4.42 1.29
N ILE A 22 -5.85 -3.68 1.37
CA ILE A 22 -4.93 -3.52 0.24
C ILE A 22 -4.36 -4.88 -0.18
N ASP A 23 -3.95 -5.71 0.78
CA ASP A 23 -3.38 -7.04 0.49
C ASP A 23 -4.40 -7.94 -0.25
N ILE A 24 -5.67 -7.88 0.14
CA ILE A 24 -6.76 -8.58 -0.56
C ILE A 24 -6.97 -7.98 -1.96
N ALA A 25 -6.99 -6.65 -2.08
CA ALA A 25 -7.20 -6.01 -3.37
C ALA A 25 -6.08 -6.33 -4.37
N GLU A 26 -4.84 -6.49 -3.91
CA GLU A 26 -3.71 -6.84 -4.77
C GLU A 26 -3.89 -8.20 -5.46
N THR A 27 -4.56 -9.17 -4.83
CA THR A 27 -4.85 -10.47 -5.48
C THR A 27 -5.83 -10.34 -6.64
N GLU A 28 -6.67 -9.31 -6.63
CA GLU A 28 -7.65 -9.00 -7.68
C GLU A 28 -7.11 -8.02 -8.74
N MET A 29 -5.87 -7.55 -8.59
CA MET A 29 -5.25 -6.56 -9.50
C MET A 29 -3.96 -7.09 -10.17
N PRO A 30 -4.04 -8.21 -10.95
CA PRO A 30 -2.86 -8.86 -11.50
C PRO A 30 -2.03 -7.96 -12.43
N GLY A 31 -2.67 -7.05 -13.17
CA GLY A 31 -1.97 -6.12 -14.06
C GLY A 31 -1.08 -5.12 -13.30
N LEU A 32 -1.55 -4.59 -12.17
CA LEU A 32 -0.74 -3.68 -11.35
C LEU A 32 0.43 -4.41 -10.68
N MET A 33 0.20 -5.66 -10.25
CA MET A 33 1.25 -6.48 -9.66
C MET A 33 2.33 -6.85 -10.68
N ALA A 34 1.95 -7.18 -11.91
CA ALA A 34 2.89 -7.45 -13.00
C ALA A 34 3.77 -6.22 -13.33
N LEU A 35 3.19 -5.01 -13.34
CA LEU A 35 3.98 -3.78 -13.55
C LEU A 35 5.00 -3.54 -12.43
N ARG A 36 4.61 -3.80 -11.17
CA ARG A 36 5.53 -3.69 -10.02
C ARG A 36 6.68 -4.70 -10.12
N GLU A 37 6.39 -5.93 -10.54
CA GLU A 37 7.40 -6.97 -10.75
C GLU A 37 8.37 -6.61 -11.87
N GLN A 38 7.84 -6.18 -13.02
CA GLN A 38 8.65 -5.87 -14.20
C GLN A 38 9.58 -4.67 -14.00
N TYR A 39 9.08 -3.59 -13.38
CA TYR A 39 9.78 -2.29 -13.34
C TYR A 39 10.25 -1.88 -11.93
N GLY A 40 9.97 -2.67 -10.89
CA GLY A 40 10.27 -2.30 -9.50
C GLY A 40 11.76 -2.14 -9.19
N GLY A 41 12.63 -2.85 -9.93
CA GLY A 41 14.09 -2.79 -9.79
C GLY A 41 14.77 -1.76 -10.70
N GLU A 42 14.03 -1.09 -11.58
CA GLU A 42 14.58 -0.10 -12.53
C GLU A 42 14.62 1.33 -11.95
N LYS A 43 14.41 1.47 -10.63
CA LYS A 43 14.38 2.75 -9.90
C LYS A 43 15.71 3.16 -9.30
#